data_AF-H9FF16-F1
#
_entry.id   AF-H9FF16-F1
#
_cell.length_a   1.000
_cell.length_b   1.000
_cell.length_c   1.000
_cell.angle_alpha   90.00
_cell.angle_beta   90.00
_cell.angle_gamma   90.00
#
_symmetry.space_group_name_H-M   'P 1'
#
loop_
_entity.id
_entity.type
_entity.pdbx_description
1 polymer ?
#
loop_
_entity_poly.entity_id
_entity_poly.type
_entity_poly.pdbx_seq_one_letter_code
_entity_poly.pdbx_strand_id
1 'polypeptide(L)'
;ECGKTFCQNSALNRHQRTHTGEKAYECYECGKCFSQMSYLTIHHRIHSGEKPYECSKCGKVFSRMSNLTVHYRSHSGEKPYECN
;
A
#
# COMPACT_ATOMS: atom_id res chain seq x y z
N GLU A 1 -4.31 11.98 -22.24
CA GLU A 1 -4.16 12.52 -20.87
C GLU A 1 -5.34 12.08 -20.01
N CYS A 2 -5.16 11.91 -18.69
CA CYS A 2 -6.20 11.32 -17.82
C CYS A 2 -7.00 12.33 -16.98
N GLY A 3 -6.91 13.64 -17.27
CA GLY A 3 -7.72 14.69 -16.65
C GLY A 3 -7.46 14.97 -15.16
N LYS A 4 -6.46 14.33 -14.53
CA LYS A 4 -6.14 14.53 -13.11
C LYS A 4 -5.32 15.81 -12.89
N THR A 5 -5.70 16.58 -11.88
CA THR A 5 -5.00 17.79 -11.44
C THR A 5 -4.27 17.55 -10.12
N PHE A 6 -3.15 18.25 -9.90
CA PHE A 6 -2.30 18.07 -8.71
C PHE A 6 -1.88 19.44 -8.16
N CYS A 7 -1.93 19.59 -6.83
CA CYS A 7 -1.46 20.80 -6.14
C CYS A 7 0.06 20.85 -5.93
N GLN A 8 0.78 19.74 -6.18
CA GLN A 8 2.22 19.61 -5.97
C GLN A 8 2.88 18.94 -7.17
N ASN A 9 4.03 19.47 -7.59
CA ASN A 9 4.80 18.93 -8.72
C ASN A 9 5.30 17.50 -8.45
N SER A 10 5.70 17.20 -7.21
CA SER A 10 6.13 15.85 -6.80
C SER A 10 5.00 14.82 -6.97
N ALA A 11 3.75 15.21 -6.69
CA ALA A 11 2.58 14.36 -6.88
C ALA A 11 2.29 14.12 -8.36
N LEU A 12 2.43 15.16 -9.20
CA LEU A 12 2.31 15.05 -10.66
C LEU A 12 3.39 14.11 -11.23
N ASN A 13 4.65 14.31 -10.90
CA ASN A 13 5.75 13.46 -11.38
C ASN A 13 5.55 11.99 -10.99
N ARG A 14 5.16 11.74 -9.74
CA ARG A 14 4.84 10.39 -9.26
C ARG A 14 3.65 9.79 -10.00
N HIS A 15 2.64 10.59 -10.31
CA HIS A 15 1.51 10.16 -11.11
C HIS A 15 1.92 9.83 -12.55
N GLN A 16 2.81 10.61 -13.17
CA GLN A 16 3.31 10.33 -14.52
C GLN A 16 3.96 8.94 -14.65
N ARG A 17 4.64 8.47 -13.59
CA ARG A 17 5.18 7.08 -13.55
C ARG A 17 4.11 6.00 -13.75
N THR A 18 2.84 6.30 -13.49
CA THR A 18 1.73 5.37 -13.74
C THR A 18 1.37 5.24 -15.22
N HIS A 19 1.69 6.25 -16.03
CA HIS A 19 1.51 6.21 -17.48
C HIS A 19 2.72 5.59 -18.19
N THR A 20 3.93 5.91 -17.72
CA THR A 20 5.16 5.41 -18.32
C THR A 20 5.53 4.00 -17.88
N GLY A 21 4.99 3.53 -16.75
CA GLY A 21 5.37 2.26 -16.14
C GLY A 21 6.73 2.29 -15.44
N GLU A 22 7.34 3.46 -15.28
CA GLU A 22 8.64 3.62 -14.63
C GLU A 22 8.62 3.07 -13.19
N LYS A 23 9.54 2.14 -12.90
CA LYS A 23 9.71 1.49 -11.60
C LYS A 23 11.16 1.60 -11.15
N ALA A 24 11.51 2.76 -10.59
CA ALA A 24 12.88 3.10 -10.20
C ALA A 24 13.41 2.38 -8.95
N TYR A 25 12.55 1.70 -8.18
CA TYR A 25 12.93 1.12 -6.88
C TYR A 25 12.89 -0.40 -6.93
N GLU A 26 14.05 -1.04 -6.99
CA GLU A 26 14.21 -2.49 -7.08
C GLU A 26 14.42 -3.14 -5.70
N CYS A 27 13.77 -4.27 -5.46
CA CYS A 27 14.07 -5.13 -4.34
C CYS A 27 15.26 -6.04 -4.68
N TYR A 28 16.39 -5.86 -4.00
CA TYR A 28 17.59 -6.66 -4.26
C TYR A 28 17.43 -8.16 -3.95
N GLU A 29 16.46 -8.54 -3.12
CA GLU A 29 16.24 -9.95 -2.74
C GLU A 29 15.49 -10.75 -3.80
N CYS A 30 14.61 -10.10 -4.59
CA CYS A 30 13.77 -10.80 -5.57
C CYS A 30 13.68 -10.11 -6.94
N GLY A 31 14.41 -9.02 -7.17
CA GLY A 31 14.41 -8.26 -8.42
C GLY A 31 13.12 -7.49 -8.71
N LYS A 32 12.17 -7.44 -7.76
CA LYS A 32 10.87 -6.81 -8.00
C LYS A 32 10.97 -5.29 -7.93
N CYS A 33 10.53 -4.62 -9.00
CA CYS A 33 10.57 -3.16 -9.07
C CYS A 33 9.24 -2.47 -8.71
N PHE A 34 9.35 -1.29 -8.10
CA PHE A 34 8.26 -0.44 -7.63
C PHE A 34 8.42 0.99 -8.15
N SER A 35 7.31 1.70 -8.33
CA SER A 35 7.30 3.10 -8.78
C SER A 35 7.53 4.12 -7.64
N GLN A 36 7.47 3.66 -6.38
CA GLN A 36 7.65 4.47 -5.18
C GLN A 36 8.48 3.72 -4.14
N MET A 37 9.37 4.43 -3.44
CA MET A 37 10.20 3.89 -2.36
C MET A 37 9.34 3.32 -1.22
N SER A 38 8.25 4.00 -0.86
CA SER A 38 7.33 3.54 0.20
C SER A 38 6.75 2.15 -0.08
N TYR A 39 6.49 1.81 -1.34
CA TYR A 39 6.02 0.48 -1.73
C TYR A 39 7.13 -0.57 -1.64
N LEU A 40 8.37 -0.22 -1.97
CA LEU A 40 9.53 -1.09 -1.76
C LEU A 40 9.74 -1.37 -0.27
N THR A 41 9.71 -0.33 0.59
CA THR A 41 9.83 -0.48 2.05
C THR A 41 8.75 -1.41 2.63
N ILE A 42 7.49 -1.24 2.22
CA ILE A 42 6.40 -2.12 2.65
C ILE A 42 6.59 -3.54 2.09
N HIS A 43 7.13 -3.68 0.88
CA HIS A 43 7.39 -4.96 0.27
C HIS A 43 8.48 -5.75 1.01
N HIS A 44 9.53 -5.09 1.51
CA HIS A 44 10.56 -5.75 2.33
C HIS A 44 10.01 -6.48 3.56
N ARG A 45 8.83 -6.09 4.06
CA ARG A 45 8.15 -6.82 5.15
C ARG A 45 7.74 -8.24 4.79
N ILE A 46 7.61 -8.55 3.50
CA ILE A 46 7.35 -9.92 3.03
C ILE A 46 8.59 -10.79 3.24
N HIS A 47 9.77 -10.21 3.08
CA HIS A 47 11.05 -10.88 3.25
C HIS A 47 11.44 -11.01 4.72
N SER A 48 11.33 -9.92 5.49
CA SER A 48 11.66 -9.92 6.91
C SER A 48 10.61 -10.59 7.80
N GLY A 49 9.39 -10.78 7.30
CA GLY A 49 8.25 -11.24 8.08
C GLY A 49 7.69 -10.20 9.06
N GLU A 50 8.16 -8.95 9.01
CA GLU A 50 7.74 -7.88 9.92
C GLU A 50 6.23 -7.60 9.79
N LYS A 51 5.52 -7.64 10.93
CA LYS A 51 4.09 -7.34 11.03
C LYS A 51 3.83 -6.38 12.18
N PRO A 52 4.11 -5.07 12.01
CA PRO A 52 4.12 -4.11 13.10
C PRO A 52 2.72 -3.70 13.57
N TYR A 53 1.66 -4.13 12.89
CA TYR A 53 0.30 -3.72 13.20
C TYR A 53 -0.48 -4.88 13.82
N GLU A 54 -0.77 -4.79 15.11
CA GLU A 54 -1.51 -5.78 15.86
C GLU A 54 -2.98 -5.36 16.08
N CYS A 55 -3.89 -6.32 15.97
CA CYS A 55 -5.28 -6.15 16.38
C CYS A 55 -5.40 -6.30 17.89
N SER A 56 -5.77 -5.22 18.58
CA SER A 56 -5.95 -5.24 20.04
C SER A 56 -7.10 -6.14 20.52
N LYS A 57 -8.02 -6.54 19.64
CA LYS A 57 -9.16 -7.41 19.98
C LYS A 57 -8.83 -8.90 19.95
N CYS A 58 -7.90 -9.33 19.09
CA CYS A 58 -7.63 -10.76 18.88
C CYS A 58 -6.14 -11.13 18.72
N GLY A 59 -5.23 -10.17 18.85
CA GLY A 59 -3.78 -10.37 18.74
C GLY A 59 -3.27 -10.65 17.32
N LYS A 60 -4.15 -10.62 16.30
CA LYS A 60 -3.74 -10.89 14.92
C LYS A 60 -2.88 -9.76 14.37
N VAL A 61 -1.72 -10.11 13.80
CA VAL A 61 -0.73 -9.15 13.28
C VAL A 61 -0.77 -9.01 11.75
N PHE A 62 -0.47 -7.80 11.26
CA PHE A 62 -0.52 -7.41 9.86
C PHE A 62 0.72 -6.61 9.45
N SER A 63 1.15 -6.77 8.19
CA SER A 63 2.28 -6.02 7.61
C SER A 63 1.90 -4.60 7.15
N ARG A 64 0.60 -4.28 7.05
CA ARG A 64 0.08 -2.97 6.61
C ARG A 64 -1.08 -2.50 7.50
N MET A 65 -1.08 -1.22 7.85
CA MET A 65 -2.15 -0.60 8.63
C MET A 65 -3.51 -0.73 7.95
N SER A 66 -3.58 -0.53 6.63
CA SER A 66 -4.82 -0.68 5.85
C SER A 66 -5.47 -2.06 6.03
N ASN A 67 -4.65 -3.11 6.13
CA ASN A 67 -5.14 -4.48 6.31
C ASN A 67 -5.69 -4.66 7.72
N LEU A 68 -5.06 -4.06 8.73
CA LEU A 68 -5.59 -4.01 10.10
C LEU A 68 -6.91 -3.24 10.15
N THR A 69 -7.01 -2.07 9.49
CA THR A 69 -8.25 -1.28 9.43
C THR A 69 -9.40 -2.07 8.81
N VAL A 70 -9.15 -2.75 7.68
CA VAL A 70 -10.17 -3.62 7.06
C VAL A 70 -10.52 -4.79 7.96
N HIS A 71 -9.53 -5.40 8.62
CA HIS A 71 -9.77 -6.48 9.58
C HIS A 71 -10.63 -6.03 10.77
N TYR A 72 -10.50 -4.79 11.27
CA TYR A 72 -11.38 -4.30 12.34
C TYR A 72 -12.87 -4.35 11.96
N ARG A 73 -13.20 -4.26 10.66
CA ARG A 73 -14.58 -4.40 10.19
C ARG A 73 -15.14 -5.80 10.40
N SER A 74 -14.31 -6.85 10.43
CA SER A 74 -14.78 -8.19 10.78
C SER A 74 -15.17 -8.31 12.26
N HIS A 75 -14.72 -7.40 13.11
CA HIS A 75 -15.13 -7.34 14.52
C HIS A 75 -16.35 -6.43 14.76
N SER A 76 -16.49 -5.35 13.99
CA SER A 76 -17.63 -4.42 14.12
C SER A 76 -18.85 -4.86 13.32
N GLY A 77 -18.68 -5.69 12.28
CA GLY A 77 -19.74 -6.05 11.34
C GLY A 77 -20.07 -4.93 10.34
N GLU A 78 -19.27 -3.86 10.27
CA GLU A 78 -19.47 -2.74 9.36
C GLU A 78 -19.40 -3.17 7.89
N LYS A 79 -20.41 -2.80 7.08
CA LYS A 79 -20.48 -3.08 5.65
C LYS A 79 -20.72 -1.77 4.86
N PRO A 80 -19.66 -0.99 4.60
CA PRO A 80 -19.77 0.35 4.02
C PRO A 80 -20.01 0.37 2.50
N TYR A 81 -20.05 -0.80 1.85
CA TYR A 81 -20.20 -0.91 0.41
C TYR A 81 -21.50 -1.64 0.09
N GLU A 82 -22.29 -1.06 -0.81
CA GLU A 82 -23.51 -1.63 -1.37
C GLU A 82 -23.37 -1.78 -2.89
N CYS A 83 -24.15 -2.70 -3.46
CA CYS A 83 -24.23 -2.86 -4.91
C CYS A 83 -25.24 -1.84 -5.46
N ASN A 84 -24.87 -1.14 -6.54
CA ASN A 84 -25.73 -0.18 -7.24
C ASN A 84 -26.15 -0.73 -8.60
#